data_AF-M6EBK2-F1
#
_entry.id   AF-M6EBK2-F1
#
_cell.length_a   1.000
_cell.length_b   1.000
_cell.length_c   1.000
_cell.angle_alpha   90.00
_cell.angle_beta   90.00
_cell.angle_gamma   90.00
#
_symmetry.space_group_name_H-M   'P 1'
#
loop_
_entity.id
_entity.type
_entity.pdbx_description
1 polymer ?
#
loop_
_entity_poly.entity_id
_entity_poly.type
_entity_poly.pdbx_seq_one_letter_code
_entity_poly.pdbx_strand_id
1 'polypeptide(L)'
;MEIVQVPLPPLSEQIQIAEILTQAEALIAQRKESIRLLDELVKSKFLEMFGDPVKNEKGWEVKRLGEVSSSRLGKMLDGKKDTGNFHKPYLRNTNVQWLQIDLDDLLVMDFSPKEQEEFSLNYGDILMCEGGEIGRCAIWKGELQDCYFQKALHRIRLDIEELSPFYFVHYFYFFSQFGGLERFMGAATIPHLTGEKLREMKIPIPPVKLQNHFVELLGNIERQRILNIQSLRSSETMYTSLSQKAFRGELTFANETYSLKEFKSLDSDRAQETISHPKERTAAKSKKPKIIELKPTNVDFYRRTVLAAEIVWQLHKEPTFGHLKLQKLLFLCIRTSNMQLPVHFSQQAMGPYDPQLMRSIDKQLHEKKWFLYDKDKSLKYEPLSNAGQHQADFQKYYSSEQENIFSLIKKFRTTKSDTVEIVATLYACLENMIEQKETFSESLLLKKFYDWSDRKKVFDELEVRRVFQRMKDYGILPKGI
;
A
#
# COMPACT_ATOMS: atom_id res chain seq x y z
N MET A 1 -25.42 -26.80 -2.26
CA MET A 1 -24.19 -26.62 -3.07
C MET A 1 -24.64 -26.28 -4.47
N GLU A 2 -24.34 -25.08 -4.94
CA GLU A 2 -24.49 -24.77 -6.36
C GLU A 2 -23.60 -25.74 -7.16
N ILE A 3 -24.19 -26.37 -8.17
CA ILE A 3 -23.45 -27.22 -9.10
C ILE A 3 -22.63 -26.27 -9.97
N VAL A 4 -21.39 -26.02 -9.57
CA VAL A 4 -20.43 -25.28 -10.41
C VAL A 4 -19.99 -26.23 -11.52
N GLN A 5 -20.42 -25.96 -12.74
CA GLN A 5 -19.92 -26.69 -13.91
C GLN A 5 -18.51 -26.20 -14.22
N VAL A 6 -17.53 -27.07 -13.97
CA VAL A 6 -16.12 -26.82 -14.29
C VAL A 6 -15.78 -27.64 -15.54
N PRO A 7 -15.15 -27.04 -16.56
CA PRO A 7 -14.65 -27.81 -17.69
C PRO A 7 -13.63 -28.85 -17.19
N LEU A 8 -13.82 -30.10 -17.57
CA LEU A 8 -12.95 -31.21 -17.22
C LEU A 8 -12.18 -31.65 -18.47
N PRO A 9 -11.04 -31.00 -18.79
CA PRO A 9 -10.23 -31.41 -19.93
C PRO A 9 -9.61 -32.80 -19.69
N PRO A 10 -9.06 -33.47 -20.72
CA PRO A 10 -8.34 -34.73 -20.57
C PRO A 10 -7.23 -34.65 -19.51
N LEU A 11 -6.94 -35.75 -18.83
CA LEU A 11 -5.94 -35.79 -17.75
C LEU A 11 -4.56 -35.25 -18.17
N SER A 12 -4.14 -35.50 -19.41
CA SER A 12 -2.89 -34.95 -19.96
C SER A 12 -2.87 -33.43 -20.02
N GLU A 13 -3.99 -32.81 -20.43
CA GLU A 13 -4.13 -31.35 -20.45
C GLU A 13 -4.22 -30.79 -19.02
N GLN A 14 -4.90 -31.49 -18.09
CA GLN A 14 -4.92 -31.08 -16.69
C GLN A 14 -3.51 -31.00 -16.07
N ILE A 15 -2.66 -31.99 -16.36
CA ILE A 15 -1.27 -32.02 -15.89
C ILE A 15 -0.49 -30.84 -16.48
N GLN A 16 -0.60 -30.60 -17.79
CA GLN A 16 0.08 -29.47 -18.46
C GLN A 16 -0.37 -28.10 -17.93
N ILE A 17 -1.67 -27.93 -17.70
CA ILE A 17 -2.23 -26.72 -17.08
C ILE A 17 -1.62 -26.51 -15.69
N ALA A 18 -1.61 -27.56 -14.86
CA ALA A 18 -1.07 -27.49 -13.51
C ALA A 18 0.43 -27.14 -13.51
N GLU A 19 1.21 -27.73 -14.41
CA GLU A 19 2.63 -27.43 -14.56
C GLU A 19 2.89 -25.98 -14.94
N ILE A 20 2.17 -25.45 -15.94
CA ILE A 20 2.33 -24.06 -16.40
C ILE A 20 1.94 -23.06 -15.30
N LEU A 21 0.84 -23.31 -14.59
CA LEU A 21 0.41 -22.43 -13.49
C LEU A 21 1.41 -22.48 -12.33
N THR A 22 1.92 -23.66 -11.99
CA THR A 22 2.95 -23.84 -10.95
C THR A 22 4.24 -23.09 -11.31
N GLN A 23 4.67 -23.15 -12.57
CA GLN A 23 5.84 -22.39 -13.04
C GLN A 23 5.61 -20.87 -12.93
N ALA A 24 4.42 -20.39 -13.29
CA ALA A 24 4.08 -18.98 -13.16
C ALA A 24 4.07 -18.50 -11.69
N GLU A 25 3.54 -19.31 -10.77
CA GLU A 25 3.59 -19.03 -9.32
C GLU A 25 5.02 -19.00 -8.79
N ALA A 26 5.86 -19.94 -9.21
CA ALA A 26 7.28 -19.98 -8.83
C ALA A 26 8.01 -18.70 -9.26
N LEU A 27 7.75 -18.20 -10.48
CA LEU A 27 8.31 -16.94 -10.97
C LEU A 27 7.84 -15.73 -10.15
N ILE A 28 6.56 -15.68 -9.76
CA ILE A 28 6.02 -14.63 -8.87
C ILE A 28 6.75 -14.67 -7.52
N ALA A 29 6.90 -15.86 -6.92
CA ALA A 29 7.59 -16.02 -5.64
C ALA A 29 9.06 -15.58 -5.71
N GLN A 30 9.78 -15.98 -6.77
CA GLN A 30 11.17 -15.57 -7.00
C GLN A 30 11.29 -14.04 -7.15
N ARG A 31 10.32 -13.38 -7.81
CA ARG A 31 10.32 -11.92 -7.94
C ARG A 31 10.06 -11.21 -6.62
N LYS A 32 9.14 -11.71 -5.80
CA LYS A 32 8.92 -11.19 -4.43
C LYS A 32 10.17 -11.31 -3.58
N GLU A 33 10.85 -12.46 -3.63
CA GLU A 33 12.10 -12.66 -2.89
C GLU A 33 13.24 -11.76 -3.39
N SER A 34 13.37 -11.59 -4.71
CA SER A 34 14.34 -10.65 -5.30
C SER A 34 14.17 -9.23 -4.78
N ILE A 35 12.93 -8.74 -4.65
CA ILE A 35 12.64 -7.41 -4.09
C ILE A 35 13.08 -7.33 -2.63
N ARG A 36 12.76 -8.34 -1.81
CA ARG A 36 13.18 -8.41 -0.41
C ARG A 36 14.70 -8.42 -0.26
N LEU A 37 15.41 -9.15 -1.12
CA LEU A 37 16.86 -9.20 -1.13
C LEU A 37 17.50 -7.86 -1.51
N LEU A 38 16.84 -7.05 -2.34
CA LEU A 38 17.30 -5.70 -2.65
C LEU A 38 17.18 -4.76 -1.43
N ASP A 39 16.13 -4.89 -0.61
CA ASP A 39 16.02 -4.17 0.67
C ASP A 39 17.17 -4.54 1.63
N GLU A 40 17.41 -5.83 1.79
CA GLU A 40 18.52 -6.36 2.59
C GLU A 40 19.88 -5.89 2.06
N LEU A 41 20.04 -5.81 0.73
CA LEU A 41 21.26 -5.32 0.10
C LEU A 41 21.54 -3.86 0.43
N VAL A 42 20.53 -2.98 0.47
CA VAL A 42 20.72 -1.58 0.88
C VAL A 42 21.26 -1.51 2.31
N LYS A 43 20.63 -2.26 3.23
CA LYS A 43 21.06 -2.33 4.63
C LYS A 43 22.48 -2.86 4.77
N SER A 44 22.78 -3.98 4.11
CA SER A 44 24.09 -4.61 4.12
C SER A 44 25.17 -3.67 3.58
N LYS A 45 24.93 -3.03 2.43
CA LYS A 45 25.87 -2.07 1.84
C LYS A 45 26.07 -0.83 2.69
N PHE A 46 25.01 -0.31 3.32
CA PHE A 46 25.14 0.80 4.25
C PHE A 46 26.06 0.44 5.43
N LEU A 47 25.85 -0.71 6.07
CA LEU A 47 26.67 -1.17 7.21
C LEU A 47 28.10 -1.48 6.78
N GLU A 48 28.30 -2.11 5.61
CA GLU A 48 29.62 -2.38 5.05
C GLU A 48 30.41 -1.08 4.84
N MET A 49 29.77 -0.06 4.27
CA MET A 49 30.40 1.21 3.93
C MET A 49 30.62 2.10 5.16
N PHE A 50 29.61 2.23 6.03
CA PHE A 50 29.58 3.25 7.08
C PHE A 50 29.64 2.67 8.51
N GLY A 51 29.42 1.38 8.69
CA GLY A 51 29.36 0.72 10.00
C GLY A 51 28.01 0.88 10.68
N ASP A 52 27.94 0.45 11.94
CA ASP A 52 26.79 0.66 12.80
C ASP A 52 26.57 2.18 13.03
N PRO A 53 25.40 2.73 12.67
CA PRO A 53 25.14 4.17 12.76
C PRO A 53 25.05 4.69 14.20
N VAL A 54 24.81 3.82 15.18
CA VAL A 54 24.73 4.18 16.61
C VAL A 54 26.12 4.23 17.23
N LYS A 55 26.98 3.27 16.86
CA LYS A 55 28.32 3.10 17.45
C LYS A 55 29.41 3.90 16.74
N ASN A 56 29.23 4.23 15.46
CA ASN A 56 30.25 4.86 14.62
C ASN A 56 31.59 4.09 14.66
N GLU A 57 31.55 2.77 14.48
CA GLU A 57 32.73 1.87 14.61
C GLU A 57 33.88 2.22 13.67
N LYS A 58 33.57 2.87 12.54
CA LYS A 58 34.55 3.35 11.55
C LYS A 58 35.18 4.70 11.91
N GLY A 59 34.75 5.33 13.01
CA GLY A 59 35.37 6.55 13.53
C GLY A 59 35.22 7.77 12.63
N TRP A 60 34.08 7.91 11.93
CA TRP A 60 33.83 9.08 11.09
C TRP A 60 33.82 10.36 11.92
N GLU A 61 34.22 11.48 11.30
CA GLU A 61 34.12 12.81 11.90
C GLU A 61 32.68 13.07 12.37
N VAL A 62 32.52 13.68 13.54
CA VAL A 62 31.20 13.95 14.11
C VAL A 62 31.00 15.45 14.21
N LYS A 63 29.96 15.96 13.53
CA LYS A 63 29.56 17.37 13.60
C LYS A 63 28.16 17.49 14.20
N ARG A 64 27.82 18.67 14.74
CA ARG A 64 26.41 18.96 15.07
C ARG A 64 25.65 19.20 13.77
N LEU A 65 24.42 18.72 13.67
CA LEU A 65 23.60 18.91 12.48
C LEU A 65 23.40 20.39 12.13
N GLY A 66 23.34 21.28 13.14
CA GLY A 66 23.25 22.72 12.93
C GLY A 66 24.49 23.37 12.30
N GLU A 67 25.64 22.68 12.25
CA GLU A 67 26.86 23.14 11.57
C GLU A 67 26.82 22.87 10.06
N VAL A 68 26.06 21.85 9.64
CA VAL A 68 26.01 21.35 8.25
C VAL A 68 24.62 21.43 7.64
N SER A 69 23.71 22.16 8.28
CA SER A 69 22.35 22.32 7.80
C SER A 69 21.66 23.57 8.31
N SER A 70 20.63 24.01 7.59
CA SER A 70 19.62 24.94 8.10
C SER A 70 18.29 24.21 8.27
N SER A 71 17.58 24.51 9.36
CA SER A 71 16.28 23.90 9.65
C SER A 71 15.19 24.94 9.87
N ARG A 72 13.98 24.70 9.36
CA ARG A 72 12.79 25.54 9.61
C ARG A 72 11.63 24.65 10.07
N LEU A 73 10.99 25.02 11.17
CA LEU A 73 9.74 24.39 11.61
C LEU A 73 8.58 24.94 10.77
N GLY A 74 7.63 24.08 10.38
CA GLY A 74 6.53 24.48 9.50
C GLY A 74 5.53 25.45 10.12
N LYS A 75 4.59 25.92 9.28
CA LYS A 75 3.58 26.92 9.66
C LYS A 75 2.61 26.36 10.71
N MET A 76 2.31 27.16 11.73
CA MET A 76 1.26 26.85 12.69
C MET A 76 -0.11 27.06 12.08
N LEU A 77 -1.02 26.10 12.28
CA LEU A 77 -2.44 26.31 11.97
C LEU A 77 -3.00 27.35 12.94
N ASP A 78 -3.43 28.48 12.41
CA ASP A 78 -4.09 29.54 13.17
C ASP A 78 -5.28 30.07 12.35
N GLY A 79 -6.49 29.59 12.67
CA GLY A 79 -7.71 29.97 11.95
C GLY A 79 -8.05 31.44 12.03
N LYS A 80 -7.46 32.21 12.96
CA LYS A 80 -7.66 33.67 13.05
C LYS A 80 -6.86 34.44 12.00
N LYS A 81 -5.81 33.83 11.42
CA LYS A 81 -4.96 34.42 10.38
C LYS A 81 -5.26 33.87 8.99
N ASP A 82 -6.30 33.08 8.85
CA ASP A 82 -6.76 32.56 7.56
C ASP A 82 -7.47 33.68 6.80
N THR A 83 -6.83 34.19 5.75
CA THR A 83 -7.39 35.21 4.87
C THR A 83 -8.28 34.61 3.78
N GLY A 84 -8.26 33.28 3.60
CA GLY A 84 -8.97 32.56 2.54
C GLY A 84 -8.42 32.77 1.12
N ASN A 85 -7.41 33.63 0.94
CA ASN A 85 -6.99 34.08 -0.39
C ASN A 85 -5.87 33.23 -1.00
N PHE A 86 -5.04 32.57 -0.19
CA PHE A 86 -3.86 31.84 -0.63
C PHE A 86 -3.82 30.42 -0.07
N HIS A 87 -4.95 29.70 -0.15
CA HIS A 87 -5.00 28.28 0.22
C HIS A 87 -4.10 27.44 -0.68
N LYS A 88 -3.10 26.82 -0.06
CA LYS A 88 -2.13 25.96 -0.73
C LYS A 88 -2.01 24.62 -0.01
N PRO A 89 -1.71 23.53 -0.74
CA PRO A 89 -1.54 22.22 -0.14
C PRO A 89 -0.34 22.20 0.81
N TYR A 90 -0.46 21.49 1.92
CA TYR A 90 0.62 21.35 2.87
C TYR A 90 0.76 19.93 3.42
N LEU A 91 2.00 19.59 3.76
CA LEU A 91 2.40 18.32 4.33
C LEU A 91 2.27 18.35 5.86
N ARG A 92 1.77 17.24 6.39
CA ARG A 92 1.61 16.96 7.81
C ARG A 92 2.50 15.79 8.21
N ASN A 93 2.57 15.53 9.51
CA ASN A 93 3.25 14.36 10.06
C ASN A 93 2.85 13.04 9.38
N THR A 94 1.56 12.88 9.05
CA THR A 94 1.03 11.69 8.37
C THR A 94 1.53 11.53 6.93
N ASN A 95 1.90 12.63 6.27
CA ASN A 95 2.37 12.64 4.88
C ASN A 95 3.85 12.26 4.75
N VAL A 96 4.62 12.27 5.85
CA VAL A 96 6.05 11.93 5.83
C VAL A 96 6.22 10.54 6.44
N GLN A 97 6.63 9.59 5.61
CA GLN A 97 6.99 8.22 6.01
C GLN A 97 8.51 8.05 5.93
N TRP A 98 9.05 6.92 6.42
CA TRP A 98 10.47 6.65 6.24
C TRP A 98 10.82 6.57 4.75
N LEU A 99 11.75 7.42 4.32
CA LEU A 99 12.28 7.46 2.95
C LEU A 99 11.25 7.84 1.85
N GLN A 100 9.98 8.07 2.20
CA GLN A 100 8.89 8.33 1.27
C GLN A 100 7.96 9.45 1.76
N ILE A 101 7.45 10.25 0.81
CA ILE A 101 6.41 11.26 1.04
C ILE A 101 5.10 10.79 0.38
N ASP A 102 4.02 10.84 1.15
CA ASP A 102 2.66 10.51 0.75
C ASP A 102 1.86 11.81 0.48
N LEU A 103 1.31 11.89 -0.73
CA LEU A 103 0.57 13.05 -1.22
C LEU A 103 -0.94 12.79 -1.38
N ASP A 104 -1.43 11.61 -0.97
CA ASP A 104 -2.80 11.20 -1.26
C ASP A 104 -3.83 11.99 -0.43
N ASP A 105 -3.45 12.41 0.79
CA ASP A 105 -4.28 13.23 1.70
C ASP A 105 -3.56 14.53 2.10
N LEU A 106 -3.52 15.50 1.17
CA LEU A 106 -3.06 16.86 1.46
C LEU A 106 -4.24 17.74 1.89
N LEU A 107 -4.07 18.43 3.01
CA LEU A 107 -4.95 19.53 3.38
C LEU A 107 -4.44 20.83 2.79
N VAL A 108 -5.32 21.84 2.79
CA VAL A 108 -4.98 23.20 2.41
C VAL A 108 -4.97 24.11 3.62
N MET A 109 -4.08 25.09 3.59
CA MET A 109 -3.96 26.16 4.58
C MET A 109 -3.55 27.43 3.85
N ASP A 110 -3.91 28.58 4.39
CA ASP A 110 -3.53 29.85 3.82
C ASP A 110 -2.03 30.09 3.98
N PHE A 111 -1.34 30.47 2.91
CA PHE A 111 0.08 30.87 2.95
C PHE A 111 0.19 32.22 2.21
N SER A 112 0.39 33.31 2.94
CA SER A 112 0.66 34.61 2.33
C SER A 112 1.90 34.55 1.43
N PRO A 113 2.09 35.47 0.45
CA PRO A 113 3.25 35.44 -0.44
C PRO A 113 4.61 35.34 0.28
N LYS A 114 4.75 36.01 1.43
CA LYS A 114 5.94 35.92 2.29
C LYS A 114 6.12 34.53 2.91
N GLU A 115 5.03 33.92 3.36
CA GLU A 115 5.05 32.56 3.92
C GLU A 115 5.28 31.51 2.82
N GLN A 116 4.82 31.75 1.60
CA GLN A 116 5.12 30.88 0.46
C GLN A 116 6.62 30.85 0.18
N GLU A 117 7.29 31.99 0.20
CA GLU A 117 8.75 32.05 0.08
C GLU A 117 9.43 31.29 1.23
N GLU A 118 8.98 31.53 2.47
CA GLU A 118 9.58 30.97 3.67
C GLU A 118 9.44 29.44 3.78
N PHE A 119 8.24 28.92 3.54
CA PHE A 119 7.88 27.50 3.69
C PHE A 119 7.98 26.71 2.37
N SER A 120 8.55 27.31 1.32
CA SER A 120 8.82 26.64 0.05
C SER A 120 9.65 25.36 0.24
N LEU A 121 9.42 24.39 -0.65
CA LEU A 121 10.16 23.13 -0.70
C LEU A 121 10.95 23.03 -1.99
N ASN A 122 12.26 22.80 -1.86
CA ASN A 122 13.19 22.61 -2.95
C ASN A 122 13.60 21.14 -3.05
N TYR A 123 13.98 20.71 -4.26
CA TYR A 123 14.55 19.38 -4.44
C TYR A 123 15.74 19.18 -3.48
N GLY A 124 15.73 18.07 -2.74
CA GLY A 124 16.76 17.76 -1.75
C GLY A 124 16.45 18.24 -0.34
N ASP A 125 15.40 19.05 -0.14
CA ASP A 125 14.91 19.39 1.19
C ASP A 125 14.43 18.12 1.90
N ILE A 126 14.80 17.95 3.17
CA ILE A 126 14.36 16.81 3.98
C ILE A 126 13.23 17.26 4.88
N LEU A 127 12.13 16.51 4.90
CA LEU A 127 11.07 16.69 5.87
C LEU A 127 11.20 15.64 6.97
N MET A 128 11.21 16.09 8.21
CA MET A 128 11.37 15.24 9.40
C MET A 128 10.25 15.49 10.41
N CYS A 129 9.66 14.42 10.93
CA CYS A 129 8.63 14.47 11.96
C CYS A 129 9.22 14.85 13.33
N GLU A 130 8.65 15.89 13.95
CA GLU A 130 9.01 16.30 15.31
C GLU A 130 8.48 15.34 16.37
N GLY A 131 7.29 14.74 16.16
CA GLY A 131 6.65 13.83 17.09
C GLY A 131 5.90 12.69 16.39
N GLY A 132 5.14 11.88 17.14
CA GLY A 132 4.56 10.65 16.61
C GLY A 132 5.64 9.56 16.55
N GLU A 133 6.10 9.23 15.36
CA GLU A 133 7.33 8.45 15.17
C GLU A 133 8.50 9.41 14.94
N ILE A 134 9.28 9.64 16.01
CA ILE A 134 10.32 10.66 16.04
C ILE A 134 11.38 10.40 14.99
N GLY A 135 11.87 11.46 14.35
CA GLY A 135 12.98 11.38 13.42
C GLY A 135 12.61 10.78 12.06
N ARG A 136 11.37 10.31 11.89
CA ARG A 136 10.87 9.82 10.60
C ARG A 136 11.01 10.90 9.55
N CYS A 137 11.74 10.58 8.48
CA CYS A 137 12.09 11.56 7.48
C CYS A 137 12.16 11.02 6.06
N ALA A 138 11.94 11.92 5.10
CA ALA A 138 12.04 11.67 3.68
C ALA A 138 12.53 12.91 2.92
N ILE A 139 13.04 12.70 1.71
CA ILE A 139 13.51 13.76 0.82
C ILE A 139 12.36 14.22 -0.06
N TRP A 140 12.18 15.53 -0.15
CA TRP A 140 11.36 16.17 -1.17
C TRP A 140 12.08 16.13 -2.52
N LYS A 141 11.46 15.48 -3.51
CA LYS A 141 12.00 15.31 -4.87
C LYS A 141 11.27 16.17 -5.89
N GLY A 142 10.47 17.15 -5.43
CA GLY A 142 9.68 18.02 -6.31
C GLY A 142 8.41 17.33 -6.81
N GLU A 143 7.80 16.48 -5.99
CA GLU A 143 6.62 15.70 -6.35
C GLU A 143 5.38 16.57 -6.63
N LEU A 144 5.30 17.76 -6.05
CA LEU A 144 4.21 18.72 -6.25
C LEU A 144 4.75 20.16 -6.31
N GLN A 145 4.14 21.03 -7.13
CA GLN A 145 4.43 22.46 -7.11
C GLN A 145 3.57 23.16 -6.04
N ASP A 146 4.06 24.26 -5.48
CA ASP A 146 3.37 25.06 -4.46
C ASP A 146 2.89 24.25 -3.25
N CYS A 147 3.74 23.35 -2.76
CA CYS A 147 3.47 22.56 -1.56
C CYS A 147 4.31 23.07 -0.38
N TYR A 148 3.67 23.14 0.78
CA TYR A 148 4.23 23.69 2.01
C TYR A 148 4.16 22.66 3.15
N PHE A 149 4.44 23.05 4.39
CA PHE A 149 4.45 22.11 5.51
C PHE A 149 4.01 22.75 6.83
N GLN A 150 3.35 21.95 7.68
CA GLN A 150 2.83 22.37 8.98
C GLN A 150 3.89 22.24 10.09
N LYS A 151 3.67 22.93 11.21
CA LYS A 151 4.38 22.88 12.51
C LYS A 151 4.45 21.49 13.19
N ALA A 152 4.28 20.39 12.46
CA ALA A 152 4.61 19.04 12.90
C ALA A 152 5.84 18.48 12.17
N LEU A 153 6.36 19.23 11.19
CA LEU A 153 7.48 18.87 10.33
C LEU A 153 8.56 19.93 10.42
N HIS A 154 9.79 19.47 10.50
CA HIS A 154 10.98 20.26 10.23
C HIS A 154 11.40 20.06 8.77
N ARG A 155 11.62 21.16 8.05
CA ARG A 155 12.38 21.16 6.81
C ARG A 155 13.86 21.35 7.14
N ILE A 156 14.69 20.43 6.70
CA ILE A 156 16.15 20.46 6.85
C ILE A 156 16.76 20.62 5.45
N ARG A 157 17.62 21.62 5.28
CA ARG A 157 18.42 21.86 4.09
C ARG A 157 19.88 21.64 4.44
N LEU A 158 20.47 20.60 3.88
CA LEU A 158 21.86 20.25 4.15
C LEU A 158 22.80 21.07 3.26
N ASP A 159 24.00 21.32 3.78
CA ASP A 159 25.12 21.68 2.94
C ASP A 159 25.55 20.45 2.14
N ILE A 160 25.21 20.43 0.85
CA ILE A 160 25.42 19.27 -0.03
C ILE A 160 26.90 19.00 -0.31
N GLU A 161 27.78 19.98 -0.07
CA GLU A 161 29.23 19.79 -0.20
C GLU A 161 29.80 19.00 0.97
N GLU A 162 29.10 18.93 2.10
CA GLU A 162 29.51 18.14 3.27
C GLU A 162 28.65 16.88 3.47
N LEU A 163 27.34 16.99 3.23
CA LEU A 163 26.38 15.95 3.61
C LEU A 163 25.28 15.76 2.57
N SER A 164 25.27 14.59 1.95
CA SER A 164 24.25 14.19 0.99
C SER A 164 22.89 13.95 1.67
N PRO A 165 21.79 14.54 1.16
CA PRO A 165 20.44 14.27 1.67
C PRO A 165 20.07 12.79 1.63
N PHE A 166 20.51 12.08 0.60
CA PHE A 166 20.26 10.64 0.42
C PHE A 166 20.99 9.80 1.45
N TYR A 167 22.26 10.12 1.74
CA TYR A 167 22.97 9.47 2.84
C TYR A 167 22.28 9.79 4.18
N PHE A 168 21.96 11.06 4.44
CA PHE A 168 21.39 11.49 5.72
C PHE A 168 20.08 10.76 6.06
N VAL A 169 19.12 10.67 5.14
CA VAL A 169 17.85 10.00 5.43
C VAL A 169 18.01 8.49 5.65
N HIS A 170 18.97 7.83 4.98
CA HIS A 170 19.26 6.42 5.21
C HIS A 170 20.02 6.20 6.52
N TYR A 171 20.97 7.08 6.85
CA TYR A 171 21.61 7.10 8.17
C TYR A 171 20.54 7.22 9.25
N PHE A 172 19.61 8.18 9.14
CA PHE A 172 18.55 8.38 10.13
C PHE A 172 17.60 7.20 10.23
N TYR A 173 17.26 6.59 9.10
CA TYR A 173 16.44 5.38 9.04
C TYR A 173 17.12 4.22 9.80
N PHE A 174 18.37 3.91 9.48
CA PHE A 174 19.09 2.83 10.18
C PHE A 174 19.40 3.19 11.63
N PHE A 175 19.74 4.44 11.93
CA PHE A 175 19.92 4.93 13.30
C PHE A 175 18.67 4.68 14.15
N SER A 176 17.48 4.91 13.60
CA SER A 176 16.20 4.58 14.25
C SER A 176 16.05 3.07 14.47
N GLN A 177 16.28 2.25 13.43
CA GLN A 177 16.14 0.79 13.48
C GLN A 177 17.08 0.12 14.50
N PHE A 178 18.23 0.74 14.78
CA PHE A 178 19.22 0.26 15.75
C PHE A 178 19.02 0.87 17.16
N GLY A 179 17.87 1.51 17.43
CA GLY A 179 17.55 2.09 18.74
C GLY A 179 18.24 3.42 19.04
N GLY A 180 18.91 4.03 18.05
CA GLY A 180 19.64 5.28 18.21
C GLY A 180 18.77 6.47 18.63
N LEU A 181 17.46 6.41 18.37
CA LEU A 181 16.49 7.44 18.76
C LEU A 181 15.91 7.26 20.16
N GLU A 182 16.08 6.09 20.79
CA GLU A 182 15.54 5.80 22.13
C GLU A 182 16.08 6.75 23.20
N ARG A 183 17.36 7.14 23.09
CA ARG A 183 18.00 8.11 23.99
C ARG A 183 17.39 9.52 23.94
N PHE A 184 16.60 9.83 22.91
CA PHE A 184 15.88 11.10 22.78
C PHE A 184 14.42 11.00 23.25
N MET A 185 13.97 9.79 23.60
CA MET A 185 12.66 9.53 24.21
C MET A 185 12.76 9.67 25.73
N GLY A 186 12.39 10.84 26.27
CA GLY A 186 12.35 11.05 27.72
C GLY A 186 11.23 10.25 28.40
N ALA A 187 11.48 9.75 29.62
CA ALA A 187 10.59 8.82 30.35
C ALA A 187 9.23 9.40 30.83
N ALA A 188 8.94 10.69 30.62
CA ALA A 188 7.80 11.38 31.27
C ALA A 188 6.97 12.33 30.38
N THR A 189 7.29 12.47 29.09
CA THR A 189 6.55 13.38 28.17
C THR A 189 6.56 12.83 26.75
N ILE A 190 5.54 13.17 25.95
CA ILE A 190 5.50 12.84 24.51
C ILE A 190 6.83 13.32 23.91
N PRO A 191 7.70 12.41 23.43
CA PRO A 191 9.01 12.83 23.06
C PRO A 191 8.94 13.60 21.72
N HIS A 192 9.51 14.80 21.74
CA HIS A 192 9.55 15.70 20.60
C HIS A 192 11.01 16.02 20.24
N LEU A 193 11.36 15.88 18.97
CA LEU A 193 12.63 16.30 18.41
C LEU A 193 12.53 17.76 17.98
N THR A 194 12.58 18.65 18.97
CA THR A 194 12.52 20.10 18.74
C THR A 194 13.66 20.56 17.84
N GLY A 195 13.48 21.70 17.16
CA GLY A 195 14.52 22.26 16.28
C GLY A 195 15.83 22.62 16.99
N GLU A 196 15.82 22.82 18.32
CA GLU A 196 17.04 22.98 19.11
C GLU A 196 17.76 21.64 19.28
N LYS A 197 17.07 20.61 19.76
CA LYS A 197 17.64 19.25 19.86
C LYS A 197 18.16 18.76 18.53
N LEU A 198 17.40 18.99 17.46
CA LEU A 198 17.77 18.64 16.09
C LEU A 198 19.12 19.26 15.70
N ARG A 199 19.30 20.56 15.95
CA ARG A 199 20.56 21.27 15.65
C ARG A 199 21.73 20.75 16.49
N GLU A 200 21.50 20.34 17.72
CA GLU A 200 22.54 19.82 18.63
C GLU A 200 22.91 18.36 18.40
N MET A 201 22.09 17.62 17.64
CA MET A 201 22.37 16.21 17.36
C MET A 201 23.73 16.05 16.69
N LYS A 202 24.51 15.13 17.25
CA LYS A 202 25.78 14.71 16.71
C LYS A 202 25.57 13.66 15.63
N ILE A 203 26.04 13.95 14.42
CA ILE A 203 25.92 13.06 13.28
C ILE A 203 27.31 12.73 12.71
N PRO A 204 27.58 11.47 12.35
CA PRO A 204 28.79 11.10 11.63
C PRO A 204 28.73 11.64 10.20
N ILE A 205 29.85 12.22 9.77
CA ILE A 205 30.08 12.79 8.44
C ILE A 205 31.19 11.97 7.75
N PRO A 206 30.85 10.83 7.12
CA PRO A 206 31.81 10.11 6.28
C PRO A 206 32.27 10.99 5.11
N PRO A 207 33.42 10.69 4.49
CA PRO A 207 33.87 11.40 3.29
C PRO A 207 32.78 11.46 2.19
N VAL A 208 32.56 12.65 1.63
CA VAL A 208 31.53 12.92 0.61
C VAL A 208 31.63 11.97 -0.58
N LYS A 209 32.84 11.56 -0.97
CA LYS A 209 33.07 10.55 -2.01
C LYS A 209 32.39 9.21 -1.70
N LEU A 210 32.45 8.74 -0.45
CA LEU A 210 31.77 7.51 -0.02
C LEU A 210 30.26 7.70 0.03
N GLN A 211 29.80 8.87 0.50
CA GLN A 211 28.37 9.20 0.47
C GLN A 211 27.83 9.15 -0.96
N ASN A 212 28.51 9.79 -1.92
CA ASN A 212 28.11 9.79 -3.33
C ASN A 212 28.16 8.38 -3.93
N HIS A 213 29.17 7.59 -3.61
CA HIS A 213 29.22 6.19 -4.03
C HIS A 213 28.02 5.39 -3.52
N PHE A 214 27.62 5.59 -2.26
CA PHE A 214 26.40 4.98 -1.73
C PHE A 214 25.14 5.45 -2.46
N VAL A 215 25.04 6.74 -2.82
CA VAL A 215 23.91 7.26 -3.61
C VAL A 215 23.84 6.63 -5.00
N GLU A 216 24.99 6.42 -5.66
CA GLU A 216 25.05 5.72 -6.94
C GLU A 216 24.58 4.26 -6.82
N LEU A 217 25.04 3.56 -5.78
CA LEU A 217 24.61 2.20 -5.46
C LEU A 217 23.10 2.14 -5.18
N LEU A 218 22.58 3.06 -4.36
CA LEU A 218 21.13 3.20 -4.11
C LEU A 218 20.36 3.40 -5.42
N GLY A 219 20.85 4.27 -6.30
CA GLY A 219 20.22 4.48 -7.60
C GLY A 219 20.20 3.22 -8.48
N ASN A 220 21.27 2.41 -8.44
CA ASN A 220 21.31 1.11 -9.12
C ASN A 220 20.32 0.10 -8.51
N ILE A 221 20.32 -0.02 -7.18
CA ILE A 221 19.43 -0.93 -6.46
C ILE A 221 17.98 -0.54 -6.70
N GLU A 222 17.66 0.75 -6.64
CA GLU A 222 16.30 1.24 -6.87
C GLU A 222 15.85 0.99 -8.32
N ARG A 223 16.75 1.14 -9.31
CA ARG A 223 16.46 0.73 -10.69
C ARG A 223 16.13 -0.77 -10.78
N GLN A 224 16.92 -1.63 -10.13
CA GLN A 224 16.67 -3.07 -10.10
C GLN A 224 15.38 -3.42 -9.36
N ARG A 225 15.07 -2.71 -8.27
CA ARG A 225 13.81 -2.85 -7.53
C ARG A 225 12.63 -2.54 -8.44
N ILE A 226 12.65 -1.39 -9.12
CA ILE A 226 11.61 -0.99 -10.07
C ILE A 226 11.43 -2.03 -11.17
N LEU A 227 12.52 -2.59 -11.72
CA LEU A 227 12.45 -3.65 -12.73
C LEU A 227 11.85 -4.95 -12.20
N ASN A 228 12.25 -5.40 -11.01
CA ASN A 228 11.72 -6.62 -10.40
C ASN A 228 10.22 -6.47 -10.08
N ILE A 229 9.82 -5.30 -9.57
CA ILE A 229 8.43 -4.94 -9.33
C ILE A 229 7.61 -4.97 -10.64
N GLN A 230 8.11 -4.38 -11.73
CA GLN A 230 7.44 -4.43 -13.03
C GLN A 230 7.31 -5.86 -13.56
N SER A 231 8.37 -6.67 -13.40
CA SER A 231 8.34 -8.08 -13.76
C SER A 231 7.33 -8.85 -12.92
N LEU A 232 7.26 -8.59 -11.61
CA LEU A 232 6.31 -9.22 -10.70
C LEU A 232 4.87 -8.98 -11.16
N ARG A 233 4.51 -7.72 -11.44
CA ARG A 233 3.17 -7.36 -11.95
C ARG A 233 2.83 -8.04 -13.26
N SER A 234 3.80 -8.11 -14.17
CA SER A 234 3.62 -8.79 -15.46
C SER A 234 3.37 -10.28 -15.25
N SER A 235 4.12 -10.92 -14.34
CA SER A 235 3.93 -12.32 -13.96
C SER A 235 2.57 -12.57 -13.29
N GLU A 236 2.13 -11.71 -12.38
CA GLU A 236 0.80 -11.81 -11.73
C GLU A 236 -0.36 -11.62 -12.73
N THR A 237 -0.21 -10.68 -13.67
CA THR A 237 -1.17 -10.47 -14.76
C THR A 237 -1.24 -11.70 -15.68
N MET A 238 -0.08 -12.23 -16.07
CA MET A 238 0.02 -13.41 -16.91
C MET A 238 -0.57 -14.65 -16.23
N TYR A 239 -0.26 -14.86 -14.95
CA TYR A 239 -0.86 -15.92 -14.14
C TYR A 239 -2.39 -15.81 -14.12
N THR A 240 -2.93 -14.61 -13.88
CA THR A 240 -4.37 -14.37 -13.87
C THR A 240 -5.00 -14.72 -15.22
N SER A 241 -4.38 -14.30 -16.32
CA SER A 241 -4.86 -14.62 -17.67
C SER A 241 -4.80 -16.11 -17.99
N LEU A 242 -3.68 -16.78 -17.67
CA LEU A 242 -3.50 -18.22 -17.88
C LEU A 242 -4.50 -19.03 -17.06
N SER A 243 -4.67 -18.68 -15.79
CA SER A 243 -5.64 -19.31 -14.88
C SER A 243 -7.07 -19.18 -15.43
N GLN A 244 -7.48 -17.98 -15.87
CA GLN A 244 -8.80 -17.76 -16.47
C GLN A 244 -9.00 -18.60 -17.74
N LYS A 245 -8.03 -18.63 -18.65
CA LYS A 245 -8.10 -19.45 -19.87
C LYS A 245 -8.16 -20.95 -19.57
N ALA A 246 -7.44 -21.39 -18.55
CA ALA A 246 -7.40 -22.80 -18.12
C ALA A 246 -8.78 -23.24 -17.61
N PHE A 247 -9.38 -22.45 -16.72
CA PHE A 247 -10.70 -22.75 -16.15
C PHE A 247 -11.87 -22.48 -17.10
N ARG A 248 -11.63 -21.91 -18.29
CA ARG A 248 -12.61 -21.80 -19.38
C ARG A 248 -12.45 -22.88 -20.45
N GLY A 249 -11.43 -23.74 -20.36
CA GLY A 249 -11.11 -24.72 -21.41
C GLY A 249 -10.59 -24.08 -22.70
N GLU A 250 -10.14 -22.82 -22.64
CA GLU A 250 -9.58 -22.07 -23.77
C GLU A 250 -8.08 -22.34 -23.96
N LEU A 251 -7.43 -23.00 -23.00
CA LEU A 251 -6.06 -23.50 -23.10
C LEU A 251 -6.09 -24.87 -23.76
N THR A 252 -6.01 -24.88 -25.10
CA THR A 252 -5.85 -26.12 -25.85
C THR A 252 -4.37 -26.36 -26.15
N PHE A 253 -3.87 -27.50 -25.69
CA PHE A 253 -2.55 -28.00 -26.10
C PHE A 253 -2.81 -28.88 -27.30
N ALA A 254 -2.66 -28.33 -28.52
CA ALA A 254 -2.69 -29.15 -29.72
C ALA A 254 -1.71 -30.32 -29.52
N ASN A 255 -2.13 -31.54 -29.90
CA ASN A 255 -1.40 -32.81 -29.74
C ASN A 255 0.06 -32.74 -30.25
N GLU A 256 0.94 -32.10 -29.51
CA GLU A 256 2.35 -32.41 -29.50
C GLU A 256 2.50 -33.40 -28.36
N THR A 257 2.59 -34.66 -28.77
CA THR A 257 2.97 -35.75 -27.88
C THR A 257 4.41 -35.48 -27.47
N TYR A 258 4.63 -34.65 -26.46
CA TYR A 258 5.93 -34.59 -25.79
C TYR A 258 6.11 -35.91 -25.07
N SER A 259 6.83 -36.81 -25.73
CA SER A 259 7.27 -38.07 -25.12
C SER A 259 8.08 -37.73 -23.88
N LEU A 260 7.71 -38.30 -22.73
CA LEU A 260 8.43 -38.24 -21.45
C LEU A 260 9.86 -38.84 -21.50
N LYS A 261 10.45 -39.02 -22.69
CA LYS A 261 11.81 -39.51 -22.91
C LYS A 261 12.85 -38.41 -23.18
N GLU A 262 12.45 -37.17 -23.46
CA GLU A 262 13.43 -36.11 -23.80
C GLU A 262 13.86 -35.24 -22.60
N PHE A 263 13.22 -35.36 -21.44
CA PHE A 263 13.59 -34.60 -20.23
C PHE A 263 14.68 -35.26 -19.36
N LYS A 264 15.28 -36.37 -19.79
CA LYS A 264 16.39 -37.04 -19.07
C LYS A 264 17.78 -36.84 -19.69
N SER A 265 17.93 -36.02 -20.73
CA SER A 265 19.23 -35.82 -21.39
C SER A 265 19.73 -34.37 -21.44
N LEU A 266 19.21 -33.46 -20.61
CA LEU A 266 19.70 -32.08 -20.56
C LEU A 266 20.34 -31.68 -19.23
N ASP A 267 20.44 -32.60 -18.26
CA ASP A 267 21.07 -32.37 -16.95
C ASP A 267 22.49 -32.97 -16.80
N SER A 268 23.17 -33.40 -17.88
CA SER A 268 24.55 -33.92 -17.78
C SER A 268 25.66 -33.02 -18.32
N ASP A 269 25.39 -32.02 -19.18
CA ASP A 269 26.45 -31.45 -20.03
C ASP A 269 26.72 -29.93 -19.87
N ARG A 270 26.25 -29.28 -18.80
CA ARG A 270 26.54 -27.83 -18.58
C ARG A 270 27.10 -27.44 -17.22
N ALA A 271 27.61 -28.40 -16.46
CA ALA A 271 28.47 -28.14 -15.32
C ALA A 271 29.95 -28.18 -15.74
N GLN A 272 30.39 -27.24 -16.60
CA GLN A 272 31.78 -26.80 -16.77
C GLN A 272 31.88 -25.92 -18.03
N GLU A 273 31.99 -24.60 -17.86
CA GLU A 273 32.91 -23.74 -18.63
C GLU A 273 32.77 -22.26 -18.22
N THR A 274 33.74 -21.84 -17.41
CA THR A 274 34.51 -20.58 -17.48
C THR A 274 33.82 -19.27 -17.90
N ILE A 275 33.77 -18.39 -16.90
CA ILE A 275 34.02 -16.92 -16.92
C ILE A 275 34.62 -16.41 -18.25
N SER A 276 33.86 -15.56 -18.95
CA SER A 276 34.45 -14.46 -19.74
C SER A 276 33.42 -13.34 -19.97
N HIS A 277 33.81 -12.12 -19.65
CA HIS A 277 33.09 -10.89 -19.94
C HIS A 277 32.98 -10.64 -21.46
N PRO A 278 31.82 -10.16 -21.95
CA PRO A 278 31.80 -9.36 -23.17
C PRO A 278 31.22 -7.96 -22.94
N LYS A 279 32.15 -7.01 -22.99
CA LYS A 279 32.15 -5.72 -23.70
C LYS A 279 30.81 -5.04 -24.05
N GLU A 280 30.79 -3.77 -23.65
CA GLU A 280 29.99 -2.67 -24.16
C GLU A 280 29.57 -2.83 -25.63
N ARG A 281 28.26 -2.85 -25.85
CA ARG A 281 27.67 -2.43 -27.13
C ARG A 281 26.71 -1.27 -26.88
N THR A 282 27.03 -0.19 -27.58
CA THR A 282 26.39 1.12 -27.63
C THR A 282 24.90 1.02 -27.95
N ALA A 283 24.10 1.67 -27.11
CA ALA A 283 22.66 1.79 -27.25
C ALA A 283 22.29 2.66 -28.47
N ALA A 284 21.76 2.03 -29.52
CA ALA A 284 20.95 2.71 -30.51
C ALA A 284 19.61 3.12 -29.86
N LYS A 285 19.26 4.40 -29.99
CA LYS A 285 18.04 5.03 -29.47
C LYS A 285 16.79 4.33 -30.03
N SER A 286 16.12 3.52 -29.21
CA SER A 286 14.68 3.23 -29.39
C SER A 286 13.91 3.79 -28.19
N LYS A 287 13.11 4.83 -28.44
CA LYS A 287 12.22 5.45 -27.45
C LYS A 287 11.19 4.41 -26.97
N LYS A 288 11.30 4.07 -25.67
CA LYS A 288 10.26 3.69 -24.68
C LYS A 288 8.87 3.28 -25.22
N PRO A 289 8.35 2.17 -24.68
CA PRO A 289 7.10 2.23 -23.91
C PRO A 289 7.40 2.02 -22.43
N LYS A 290 7.40 3.19 -21.78
CA LYS A 290 7.06 3.51 -20.39
C LYS A 290 5.71 2.80 -20.07
N ILE A 291 5.48 2.09 -18.96
CA ILE A 291 5.18 2.62 -17.60
C ILE A 291 4.93 1.39 -16.67
N ILE A 292 5.66 1.16 -15.57
CA ILE A 292 5.57 1.80 -14.22
C ILE A 292 4.82 0.92 -13.21
N GLU A 293 5.32 0.90 -11.98
CA GLU A 293 4.50 0.57 -10.83
C GLU A 293 3.55 1.73 -10.54
N LEU A 294 2.32 1.69 -11.10
CA LEU A 294 1.38 2.79 -10.96
C LEU A 294 0.97 2.92 -9.48
N LYS A 295 1.28 4.08 -8.89
CA LYS A 295 0.49 4.63 -7.78
C LYS A 295 -0.99 4.64 -8.24
N PRO A 296 -1.96 4.36 -7.36
CA PRO A 296 -3.36 4.44 -7.74
C PRO A 296 -3.60 5.81 -8.35
N THR A 297 -4.01 5.79 -9.60
CA THR A 297 -4.25 7.02 -10.35
C THR A 297 -5.50 7.70 -9.77
N ASN A 298 -5.73 8.96 -10.13
CA ASN A 298 -7.05 9.57 -9.88
C ASN A 298 -8.18 8.71 -10.46
N VAL A 299 -7.92 7.90 -11.51
CA VAL A 299 -8.88 6.95 -12.08
C VAL A 299 -9.12 5.77 -11.13
N ASP A 300 -8.12 5.26 -10.41
CA ASP A 300 -8.29 4.14 -9.48
C ASP A 300 -9.02 4.57 -8.20
N PHE A 301 -8.68 5.74 -7.67
CA PHE A 301 -9.46 6.37 -6.60
C PHE A 301 -10.89 6.66 -7.06
N TYR A 302 -11.07 7.11 -8.30
CA TYR A 302 -12.39 7.32 -8.87
C TYR A 302 -13.17 6.02 -9.04
N ARG A 303 -12.54 4.94 -9.53
CA ARG A 303 -13.14 3.61 -9.64
C ARG A 303 -13.65 3.14 -8.29
N ARG A 304 -12.85 3.28 -7.23
CA ARG A 304 -13.26 2.98 -5.85
C ARG A 304 -14.47 3.81 -5.42
N THR A 305 -14.49 5.10 -5.72
CA THR A 305 -15.62 5.98 -5.43
C THR A 305 -16.87 5.60 -6.24
N VAL A 306 -16.73 5.18 -7.49
CA VAL A 306 -17.84 4.70 -8.33
C VAL A 306 -18.46 3.45 -7.74
N LEU A 307 -17.65 2.49 -7.28
CA LEU A 307 -18.14 1.29 -6.58
C LEU A 307 -18.89 1.67 -5.29
N ALA A 308 -18.32 2.58 -4.50
CA ALA A 308 -18.97 3.07 -3.29
C ALA A 308 -20.29 3.79 -3.61
N ALA A 309 -20.31 4.64 -4.64
CA ALA A 309 -21.50 5.35 -5.11
C ALA A 309 -22.60 4.38 -5.54
N GLU A 310 -22.26 3.29 -6.22
CA GLU A 310 -23.23 2.26 -6.63
C GLU A 310 -23.83 1.53 -5.42
N ILE A 311 -23.00 1.17 -4.43
CA ILE A 311 -23.49 0.56 -3.18
C ILE A 311 -24.43 1.54 -2.45
N VAL A 312 -24.05 2.82 -2.36
CA VAL A 312 -24.88 3.87 -1.77
C VAL A 312 -26.18 4.05 -2.57
N TRP A 313 -26.11 4.07 -3.90
CA TRP A 313 -27.27 4.21 -4.77
C TRP A 313 -28.30 3.11 -4.53
N GLN A 314 -27.86 1.86 -4.36
CA GLN A 314 -28.77 0.75 -4.10
C GLN A 314 -29.31 0.71 -2.66
N LEU A 315 -28.59 1.31 -1.69
CA LEU A 315 -28.88 1.16 -0.25
C LEU A 315 -29.23 2.45 0.50
N HIS A 316 -29.15 3.64 -0.10
CA HIS A 316 -29.38 4.92 0.61
C HIS A 316 -30.77 5.06 1.23
N LYS A 317 -31.75 4.30 0.73
CA LYS A 317 -33.13 4.26 1.27
C LYS A 317 -33.28 3.29 2.45
N GLU A 318 -32.24 2.56 2.83
CA GLU A 318 -32.26 1.60 3.93
C GLU A 318 -31.82 2.29 5.24
N PRO A 319 -32.67 2.36 6.29
CA PRO A 319 -32.32 3.05 7.54
C PRO A 319 -31.11 2.47 8.28
N THR A 320 -30.80 1.19 8.04
CA THR A 320 -29.64 0.51 8.65
C THR A 320 -28.32 0.82 7.93
N PHE A 321 -28.36 1.51 6.79
CA PHE A 321 -27.19 1.77 5.96
C PHE A 321 -26.44 3.04 6.38
N GLY A 322 -25.12 2.91 6.51
CA GLY A 322 -24.20 3.99 6.91
C GLY A 322 -22.76 3.53 6.78
N HIS A 323 -21.80 4.33 7.29
CA HIS A 323 -20.36 4.12 7.09
C HIS A 323 -19.87 2.71 7.39
N LEU A 324 -20.27 2.14 8.54
CA LEU A 324 -19.80 0.81 8.91
C LEU A 324 -20.23 -0.23 7.86
N LYS A 325 -21.51 -0.22 7.50
CA LYS A 325 -22.08 -1.17 6.53
C LYS A 325 -21.51 -0.94 5.12
N LEU A 326 -21.40 0.31 4.67
CA LEU A 326 -20.76 0.63 3.38
C LEU A 326 -19.33 0.10 3.34
N GLN A 327 -18.55 0.34 4.40
CA GLN A 327 -17.15 -0.07 4.44
C GLN A 327 -16.99 -1.60 4.42
N LYS A 328 -17.86 -2.34 5.12
CA LYS A 328 -17.85 -3.81 5.08
C LYS A 328 -18.29 -4.37 3.74
N LEU A 329 -19.28 -3.75 3.09
CA LEU A 329 -19.71 -4.15 1.76
C LEU A 329 -18.64 -3.85 0.71
N LEU A 330 -17.93 -2.73 0.82
CA LEU A 330 -16.76 -2.44 -0.01
C LEU A 330 -15.68 -3.49 0.17
N PHE A 331 -15.33 -3.83 1.42
CA PHE A 331 -14.38 -4.91 1.70
C PHE A 331 -14.80 -6.22 1.02
N LEU A 332 -16.05 -6.66 1.23
CA LEU A 332 -16.54 -7.92 0.69
C LEU A 332 -16.62 -7.92 -0.85
N CYS A 333 -17.07 -6.83 -1.49
CA CYS A 333 -17.08 -6.71 -2.94
C CYS A 333 -15.67 -6.76 -3.53
N ILE A 334 -14.73 -6.04 -2.90
CA ILE A 334 -13.33 -5.99 -3.35
C ILE A 334 -12.68 -7.36 -3.23
N ARG A 335 -12.84 -8.03 -2.08
CA ARG A 335 -12.19 -9.32 -1.83
C ARG A 335 -12.82 -10.47 -2.62
N THR A 336 -14.16 -10.57 -2.65
CA THR A 336 -14.82 -11.70 -3.36
C THR A 336 -14.63 -11.64 -4.88
N SER A 337 -14.48 -10.44 -5.44
CA SER A 337 -14.17 -10.24 -6.87
C SER A 337 -12.68 -10.01 -7.16
N ASN A 338 -11.80 -10.10 -6.16
CA ASN A 338 -10.35 -9.86 -6.27
C ASN A 338 -9.99 -8.53 -6.99
N MET A 339 -10.69 -7.45 -6.66
CA MET A 339 -10.49 -6.14 -7.28
C MET A 339 -9.22 -5.47 -6.77
N GLN A 340 -8.45 -4.85 -7.66
CA GLN A 340 -7.32 -3.98 -7.29
C GLN A 340 -7.77 -2.53 -7.21
N LEU A 341 -8.17 -2.09 -6.01
CA LEU A 341 -8.59 -0.72 -5.71
C LEU A 341 -7.78 -0.15 -4.53
N PRO A 342 -7.57 1.17 -4.45
CA PRO A 342 -6.79 1.79 -3.38
C PRO A 342 -7.54 1.78 -2.04
N VAL A 343 -7.37 0.71 -1.27
CA VAL A 343 -7.96 0.51 0.07
C VAL A 343 -6.94 -0.10 1.02
N HIS A 344 -6.97 0.29 2.30
CA HIS A 344 -6.03 -0.16 3.32
C HIS A 344 -6.77 -0.76 4.52
N PHE A 345 -7.49 -1.86 4.28
CA PHE A 345 -8.20 -2.56 5.35
C PHE A 345 -7.20 -3.18 6.32
N SER A 346 -7.23 -2.72 7.57
CA SER A 346 -6.38 -3.21 8.65
C SER A 346 -7.21 -3.92 9.72
N GLN A 347 -6.56 -4.76 10.53
CA GLN A 347 -7.21 -5.38 11.70
C GLN A 347 -7.54 -4.30 12.73
N GLN A 348 -8.84 -4.07 12.95
CA GLN A 348 -9.35 -3.08 13.90
C GLN A 348 -10.46 -3.69 14.78
N ALA A 349 -10.81 -3.03 15.88
CA ALA A 349 -11.82 -3.55 16.82
C ALA A 349 -13.16 -3.91 16.16
N MET A 350 -13.56 -3.18 15.11
CA MET A 350 -14.80 -3.37 14.36
C MET A 350 -14.66 -4.36 13.19
N GLY A 351 -13.65 -5.24 13.15
CA GLY A 351 -13.32 -6.06 11.98
C GLY A 351 -12.35 -5.37 11.01
N PRO A 352 -12.21 -5.84 9.76
CA PRO A 352 -11.34 -5.20 8.75
C PRO A 352 -11.83 -3.77 8.45
N TYR A 353 -11.03 -2.76 8.78
CA TYR A 353 -11.46 -1.37 8.73
C TYR A 353 -10.33 -0.46 8.22
N ASP A 354 -10.71 0.54 7.43
CA ASP A 354 -9.86 1.59 6.91
C ASP A 354 -10.36 2.94 7.50
N PRO A 355 -9.59 3.54 8.44
CA PRO A 355 -9.96 4.79 9.10
C PRO A 355 -10.06 6.01 8.19
N GLN A 356 -9.44 5.98 7.01
CA GLN A 356 -9.38 7.11 6.09
C GLN A 356 -10.38 6.97 4.92
N LEU A 357 -10.80 5.73 4.62
CA LEU A 357 -11.63 5.41 3.46
C LEU A 357 -12.95 6.18 3.38
N MET A 358 -13.72 6.26 4.47
CA MET A 358 -15.02 6.95 4.45
C MET A 358 -14.86 8.44 4.22
N ARG A 359 -13.89 9.09 4.88
CA ARG A 359 -13.60 10.52 4.66
C ARG A 359 -13.30 10.82 3.20
N SER A 360 -12.49 9.96 2.57
CA SER A 360 -12.13 10.09 1.15
C SER A 360 -13.35 9.86 0.23
N ILE A 361 -14.19 8.86 0.53
CA ILE A 361 -15.39 8.56 -0.25
C ILE A 361 -16.43 9.67 -0.12
N ASP A 362 -16.78 10.09 1.10
CA ASP A 362 -17.81 11.10 1.33
C ASP A 362 -17.43 12.44 0.66
N LYS A 363 -16.15 12.83 0.75
CA LYS A 363 -15.62 14.01 0.04
C LYS A 363 -15.90 13.91 -1.46
N GLN A 364 -15.56 12.78 -2.09
CA GLN A 364 -15.73 12.61 -3.53
C GLN A 364 -17.21 12.46 -3.95
N LEU A 365 -18.04 11.81 -3.14
CA LEU A 365 -19.49 11.73 -3.38
C LEU A 365 -20.13 13.12 -3.34
N HIS A 366 -19.70 13.96 -2.39
CA HIS A 366 -20.19 15.32 -2.23
C HIS A 366 -19.70 16.24 -3.35
N GLU A 367 -18.40 16.25 -3.67
CA GLU A 367 -17.81 17.06 -4.75
C GLU A 367 -18.46 16.78 -6.10
N LYS A 368 -18.83 15.51 -6.36
CA LYS A 368 -19.51 15.08 -7.59
C LYS A 368 -21.02 15.32 -7.56
N LYS A 369 -21.55 15.82 -6.44
CA LYS A 369 -22.97 16.03 -6.19
C LYS A 369 -23.78 14.74 -6.38
N TRP A 370 -23.23 13.60 -5.97
CA TRP A 370 -23.94 12.32 -6.00
C TRP A 370 -24.69 12.08 -4.70
N PHE A 371 -23.99 12.15 -3.57
CA PHE A 371 -24.57 11.91 -2.25
C PHE A 371 -23.91 12.77 -1.19
N LEU A 372 -24.67 13.15 -0.17
CA LEU A 372 -24.19 13.75 1.07
C LEU A 372 -24.42 12.77 2.22
N TYR A 373 -23.40 12.54 3.04
CA TYR A 373 -23.53 11.75 4.26
C TYR A 373 -23.87 12.62 5.46
N ASP A 374 -24.86 12.20 6.24
CA ASP A 374 -25.23 12.78 7.52
C ASP A 374 -25.52 11.66 8.55
N LYS A 375 -24.75 11.64 9.63
CA LYS A 375 -24.86 10.59 10.67
C LYS A 375 -26.12 10.74 11.52
N ASP A 376 -26.68 11.94 11.61
CA ASP A 376 -27.76 12.29 12.54
C ASP A 376 -29.15 12.09 11.90
N LYS A 377 -29.20 11.81 10.60
CA LYS A 377 -30.43 11.51 9.85
C LYS A 377 -30.79 10.02 9.89
N SER A 378 -32.10 9.74 9.77
CA SER A 378 -32.63 8.37 9.70
C SER A 378 -32.17 7.64 8.44
N LEU A 379 -32.11 8.35 7.31
CA LEU A 379 -31.45 7.93 6.08
C LEU A 379 -30.14 8.70 5.97
N LYS A 380 -29.02 7.99 6.13
CA LYS A 380 -27.72 8.64 6.32
C LYS A 380 -27.08 9.17 5.04
N TYR A 381 -27.57 8.75 3.88
CA TYR A 381 -27.09 9.21 2.58
C TYR A 381 -28.24 9.88 1.83
N GLU A 382 -28.08 11.16 1.52
CA GLU A 382 -29.05 11.94 0.76
C GLU A 382 -28.60 12.12 -0.68
N PRO A 383 -29.44 11.79 -1.68
CA PRO A 383 -29.10 12.02 -3.09
C PRO A 383 -29.03 13.52 -3.38
N LEU A 384 -28.00 13.92 -4.12
CA LEU A 384 -27.78 15.30 -4.59
C LEU A 384 -28.14 15.43 -6.09
N SER A 385 -27.91 16.60 -6.68
CA SER A 385 -28.37 16.94 -8.05
C SER A 385 -27.91 15.99 -9.15
N ASN A 386 -26.78 15.30 -8.97
CA ASN A 386 -26.19 14.39 -9.94
C ASN A 386 -26.27 12.92 -9.49
N ALA A 387 -27.06 12.59 -8.47
CA ALA A 387 -27.23 11.22 -8.02
C ALA A 387 -27.64 10.29 -9.19
N GLY A 388 -27.01 9.13 -9.30
CA GLY A 388 -27.23 8.17 -10.38
C GLY A 388 -26.35 8.37 -11.62
N GLN A 389 -25.69 9.52 -11.80
CA GLN A 389 -24.79 9.71 -12.96
C GLN A 389 -23.56 8.79 -12.95
N HIS A 390 -23.15 8.30 -11.78
CA HIS A 390 -22.05 7.34 -11.64
C HIS A 390 -22.34 5.98 -12.29
N GLN A 391 -23.61 5.63 -12.56
CA GLN A 391 -23.99 4.30 -13.06
C GLN A 391 -23.39 3.99 -14.45
N ALA A 392 -23.24 5.02 -15.30
CA ALA A 392 -22.57 4.86 -16.59
C ALA A 392 -21.10 4.47 -16.41
N ASP A 393 -20.39 5.12 -15.47
CA ASP A 393 -19.02 4.76 -15.11
C ASP A 393 -18.93 3.43 -14.37
N PHE A 394 -19.95 3.07 -13.58
CA PHE A 394 -20.03 1.76 -12.93
C PHE A 394 -20.09 0.64 -13.98
N GLN A 395 -21.01 0.77 -14.95
CA GLN A 395 -21.10 -0.18 -16.06
C GLN A 395 -19.78 -0.26 -16.85
N LYS A 396 -19.11 0.87 -17.04
CA LYS A 396 -17.82 0.93 -17.73
C LYS A 396 -16.71 0.18 -16.98
N TYR A 397 -16.62 0.33 -15.65
CA TYR A 397 -15.49 -0.19 -14.87
C TYR A 397 -15.72 -1.56 -14.24
N TYR A 398 -16.99 -1.97 -14.05
CA TYR A 398 -17.35 -3.14 -13.25
C TYR A 398 -18.37 -4.06 -13.93
N SER A 399 -18.54 -3.98 -15.25
CA SER A 399 -19.46 -4.86 -15.99
C SER A 399 -19.18 -6.35 -15.78
N SER A 400 -17.91 -6.73 -15.66
CA SER A 400 -17.49 -8.12 -15.40
C SER A 400 -17.83 -8.61 -13.99
N GLU A 401 -17.84 -7.72 -13.01
CA GLU A 401 -18.05 -8.04 -11.59
C GLU A 401 -19.48 -7.70 -11.12
N GLN A 402 -20.28 -7.04 -11.97
CA GLN A 402 -21.59 -6.47 -11.63
C GLN A 402 -22.54 -7.49 -11.00
N GLU A 403 -22.64 -8.68 -11.57
CA GLU A 403 -23.54 -9.72 -11.07
C GLU A 403 -23.18 -10.12 -9.63
N ASN A 404 -21.88 -10.31 -9.35
CA ASN A 404 -21.40 -10.63 -8.01
C ASN A 404 -21.63 -9.47 -7.04
N ILE A 405 -21.31 -8.23 -7.44
CA ILE A 405 -21.52 -7.03 -6.62
C ILE A 405 -23.01 -6.90 -6.26
N PHE A 406 -23.90 -7.02 -7.24
CA PHE A 406 -25.34 -6.85 -7.02
C PHE A 406 -25.93 -7.99 -6.20
N SER A 407 -25.47 -9.22 -6.43
CA SER A 407 -25.83 -10.38 -5.59
C SER A 407 -25.44 -10.16 -4.14
N LEU A 408 -24.22 -9.66 -3.88
CA LEU A 408 -23.72 -9.38 -2.54
C LEU A 408 -24.48 -8.24 -1.86
N ILE A 409 -24.70 -7.11 -2.55
CA ILE A 409 -25.51 -5.99 -2.05
C ILE A 409 -26.92 -6.47 -1.70
N LYS A 410 -27.56 -7.26 -2.58
CA LYS A 410 -28.91 -7.79 -2.37
C LYS A 410 -28.98 -8.68 -1.13
N LYS A 411 -28.01 -9.58 -0.92
CA LYS A 411 -27.93 -10.46 0.25
C LYS A 411 -27.84 -9.69 1.57
N PHE A 412 -27.18 -8.53 1.58
CA PHE A 412 -26.96 -7.73 2.79
C PHE A 412 -27.88 -6.51 2.94
N ARG A 413 -28.81 -6.28 2.00
CA ARG A 413 -29.64 -5.08 1.94
C ARG A 413 -30.35 -4.79 3.27
N THR A 414 -31.11 -5.75 3.78
CA THR A 414 -31.89 -5.60 5.03
C THR A 414 -31.17 -6.12 6.28
N THR A 415 -29.95 -6.62 6.13
CA THR A 415 -29.17 -7.20 7.24
C THR A 415 -28.68 -6.13 8.20
N LYS A 416 -28.71 -6.41 9.51
CA LYS A 416 -28.17 -5.50 10.54
C LYS A 416 -26.65 -5.35 10.41
N SER A 417 -26.12 -4.17 10.78
CA SER A 417 -24.69 -3.86 10.68
C SER A 417 -23.80 -4.84 11.45
N ASP A 418 -24.25 -5.31 12.62
CA ASP A 418 -23.54 -6.28 13.45
C ASP A 418 -23.28 -7.59 12.70
N THR A 419 -24.31 -8.14 12.04
CA THR A 419 -24.18 -9.34 11.23
C THR A 419 -23.22 -9.13 10.05
N VAL A 420 -23.26 -7.96 9.40
CA VAL A 420 -22.32 -7.62 8.30
C VAL A 420 -20.89 -7.51 8.83
N GLU A 421 -20.71 -6.99 10.05
CA GLU A 421 -19.42 -6.96 10.73
C GLU A 421 -18.90 -8.37 11.05
N ILE A 422 -19.76 -9.28 11.52
CA ILE A 422 -19.40 -10.68 11.74
C ILE A 422 -18.92 -11.30 10.43
N VAL A 423 -19.67 -11.15 9.33
CA VAL A 423 -19.31 -11.68 8.01
C VAL A 423 -17.95 -11.18 7.55
N ALA A 424 -17.73 -9.85 7.57
CA ALA A 424 -16.47 -9.28 7.11
C ALA A 424 -15.27 -9.71 7.97
N THR A 425 -15.47 -9.86 9.29
CA THR A 425 -14.41 -10.30 10.20
C THR A 425 -14.08 -11.77 9.99
N LEU A 426 -15.09 -12.64 9.86
CA LEU A 426 -14.89 -14.06 9.55
C LEU A 426 -14.17 -14.21 8.20
N TYR A 427 -14.57 -13.46 7.18
CA TYR A 427 -13.92 -13.49 5.87
C TYR A 427 -12.44 -13.10 5.96
N ALA A 428 -12.10 -12.05 6.72
CA ALA A 428 -10.70 -11.66 6.93
C ALA A 428 -9.91 -12.70 7.74
N CYS A 429 -10.50 -13.33 8.76
CA CYS A 429 -9.85 -14.43 9.49
C CYS A 429 -9.53 -15.60 8.57
N LEU A 430 -10.47 -15.92 7.68
CA LEU A 430 -10.35 -16.95 6.66
C LEU A 430 -9.23 -16.63 5.64
N GLU A 431 -9.13 -15.39 5.15
CA GLU A 431 -8.00 -14.95 4.31
C GLU A 431 -6.66 -15.10 5.04
N ASN A 432 -6.58 -14.63 6.30
CA ASN A 432 -5.35 -14.74 7.09
C ASN A 432 -4.92 -16.20 7.31
N MET A 433 -5.87 -17.13 7.48
CA MET A 433 -5.58 -18.56 7.60
C MET A 433 -4.97 -19.13 6.31
N ILE A 434 -5.49 -18.73 5.14
CA ILE A 434 -4.94 -19.12 3.84
C ILE A 434 -3.52 -18.55 3.69
N GLU A 435 -3.32 -17.26 3.98
CA GLU A 435 -2.01 -16.61 3.89
C GLU A 435 -0.96 -17.27 4.79
N GLN A 436 -1.37 -17.71 5.99
CA GLN A 436 -0.52 -18.39 6.96
C GLN A 436 -0.40 -19.91 6.72
N LYS A 437 -1.08 -20.45 5.69
CA LYS A 437 -1.14 -21.88 5.36
C LYS A 437 -1.61 -22.76 6.53
N GLU A 438 -2.51 -22.24 7.35
CA GLU A 438 -3.07 -22.98 8.48
C GLU A 438 -4.16 -23.95 8.02
N THR A 439 -4.24 -25.13 8.65
CA THR A 439 -5.34 -26.07 8.37
C THR A 439 -6.65 -25.54 8.93
N PHE A 440 -7.66 -25.44 8.06
CA PHE A 440 -8.98 -24.97 8.46
C PHE A 440 -9.63 -25.89 9.51
N SER A 441 -10.12 -25.30 10.59
CA SER A 441 -11.13 -25.90 11.46
C SER A 441 -12.07 -24.83 11.98
N GLU A 442 -13.35 -25.16 12.16
CA GLU A 442 -14.33 -24.19 12.67
C GLU A 442 -13.96 -23.69 14.07
N SER A 443 -13.34 -24.55 14.90
CA SER A 443 -12.82 -24.16 16.22
C SER A 443 -11.72 -23.09 16.13
N LEU A 444 -10.80 -23.22 15.17
CA LEU A 444 -9.72 -22.27 14.95
C LEU A 444 -10.24 -20.95 14.37
N LEU A 445 -11.21 -21.01 13.45
CA LEU A 445 -11.87 -19.82 12.90
C LEU A 445 -12.55 -19.01 14.00
N LEU A 446 -13.31 -19.66 14.88
CA LEU A 446 -13.98 -18.99 15.99
C LEU A 446 -12.98 -18.41 16.98
N LYS A 447 -11.92 -19.15 17.29
CA LYS A 447 -10.82 -18.62 18.11
C LYS A 447 -10.24 -17.35 17.50
N LYS A 448 -9.85 -17.36 16.22
CA LYS A 448 -9.32 -16.17 15.54
C LYS A 448 -10.33 -15.02 15.47
N PHE A 449 -11.61 -15.32 15.29
CA PHE A 449 -12.66 -14.31 15.32
C PHE A 449 -12.73 -13.59 16.68
N TYR A 450 -12.70 -14.33 17.79
CA TYR A 450 -12.73 -13.74 19.13
C TYR A 450 -11.40 -13.11 19.54
N ASP A 451 -10.28 -13.64 19.07
CA ASP A 451 -8.93 -13.07 19.25
C ASP A 451 -8.69 -11.83 18.37
N TRP A 452 -9.56 -11.58 17.38
CA TRP A 452 -9.46 -10.41 16.49
C TRP A 452 -9.47 -9.10 17.28
N SER A 453 -10.34 -8.99 18.29
CA SER A 453 -10.35 -7.92 19.29
C SER A 453 -11.29 -8.26 20.46
N ASP A 454 -11.07 -7.65 21.63
CA ASP A 454 -11.96 -7.81 22.79
C ASP A 454 -13.43 -7.44 22.50
N ARG A 455 -13.67 -6.54 21.54
CA ARG A 455 -15.02 -6.15 21.13
C ARG A 455 -15.82 -7.29 20.50
N LYS A 456 -15.14 -8.31 19.94
CA LYS A 456 -15.80 -9.47 19.33
C LYS A 456 -16.49 -10.37 20.34
N LYS A 457 -16.09 -10.30 21.61
CA LYS A 457 -16.72 -11.02 22.73
C LYS A 457 -18.17 -10.59 23.00
N VAL A 458 -18.61 -9.46 22.44
CA VAL A 458 -20.02 -9.02 22.50
C VAL A 458 -20.93 -9.90 21.62
N PHE A 459 -20.39 -10.57 20.61
CA PHE A 459 -21.17 -11.45 19.73
C PHE A 459 -21.30 -12.85 20.32
N ASP A 460 -22.55 -13.33 20.40
CA ASP A 460 -22.87 -14.68 20.83
C ASP A 460 -22.32 -15.74 19.86
N GLU A 461 -21.74 -16.82 20.38
CA GLU A 461 -21.07 -17.84 19.56
C GLU A 461 -22.06 -18.58 18.64
N LEU A 462 -23.28 -18.84 19.10
CA LEU A 462 -24.30 -19.48 18.26
C LEU A 462 -24.75 -18.54 17.14
N GLU A 463 -24.77 -17.23 17.37
CA GLU A 463 -24.94 -16.26 16.29
C GLU A 463 -23.79 -16.29 15.29
N VAL A 464 -22.53 -16.22 15.74
CA VAL A 464 -21.35 -16.24 14.84
C VAL A 464 -21.32 -17.52 13.99
N ARG A 465 -21.60 -18.69 14.58
CA ARG A 465 -21.71 -19.96 13.85
C ARG A 465 -22.84 -19.96 12.83
N ARG A 466 -24.02 -19.45 13.19
CA ARG A 466 -25.15 -19.32 12.23
C ARG A 466 -24.81 -18.38 11.08
N VAL A 467 -24.09 -17.29 11.34
CA VAL A 467 -23.63 -16.36 10.30
C VAL A 467 -22.61 -17.05 9.39
N PHE A 468 -21.65 -17.79 9.96
CA PHE A 468 -20.69 -18.55 9.17
C PHE A 468 -21.36 -19.61 8.29
N GLN A 469 -22.38 -20.32 8.80
CA GLN A 469 -23.16 -21.25 7.99
C GLN A 469 -23.83 -20.55 6.81
N ARG A 470 -24.44 -19.38 7.03
CA ARG A 470 -25.01 -18.58 5.93
C ARG A 470 -23.95 -18.11 4.93
N MET A 471 -22.74 -17.78 5.37
CA MET A 471 -21.63 -17.44 4.45
C MET A 471 -21.32 -18.61 3.51
N LYS A 472 -21.26 -19.84 4.04
CA LYS A 472 -21.08 -21.06 3.22
C LYS A 472 -22.24 -21.24 2.24
N ASP A 473 -23.48 -21.09 2.70
CA ASP A 473 -24.68 -21.24 1.85
C ASP A 473 -24.74 -20.20 0.73
N TYR A 474 -24.23 -18.99 0.98
CA TYR A 474 -24.20 -17.88 0.01
C TYR A 474 -22.95 -17.81 -0.86
N GLY A 475 -21.99 -18.73 -0.68
CA GLY A 475 -20.72 -18.74 -1.40
C GLY A 475 -19.79 -17.57 -1.05
N ILE A 476 -19.92 -16.98 0.13
CA ILE A 476 -19.12 -15.83 0.59
C ILE A 476 -17.92 -16.36 1.38
N LEU A 477 -17.00 -17.00 0.68
CA LEU A 477 -15.77 -17.57 1.25
C LEU A 477 -14.56 -17.12 0.38
N PRO A 478 -13.37 -16.94 0.97
CA PRO A 478 -12.16 -16.78 0.18
C PRO A 478 -11.85 -18.04 -0.64
N LYS A 479 -11.20 -17.87 -1.79
CA LYS A 479 -10.73 -19.00 -2.60
C LYS A 479 -9.55 -19.68 -1.89
N GLY A 480 -9.60 -20.99 -1.72
CA GLY A 480 -8.51 -21.78 -1.12
C GLY A 480 -8.75 -22.26 0.33
N ILE A 481 -9.99 -22.14 0.83
CA ILE A 481 -10.43 -22.69 2.13
C ILE A 481 -11.05 -24.07 2.01
#